data_AF-A0ABD0PG77-F1
#
_entry.id   AF-A0ABD0PG77-F1
#
_cell.length_a   1.000
_cell.length_b   1.000
_cell.length_c   1.000
_cell.angle_alpha   90.00
_cell.angle_beta   90.00
_cell.angle_gamma   90.00
#
_symmetry.space_group_name_H-M   'P 1'
#
loop_
_entity.id
_entity.type
_entity.pdbx_description
1 polymer ?
#
loop_
_entity_poly.entity_id
_entity_poly.type
_entity_poly.pdbx_seq_one_letter_code
_entity_poly.pdbx_strand_id
1 'polypeptide(L)'
;MLCVCLQEAEEYAELPVRHNEDQLNSELAQRLPLQVNPHSYDSAHTKTHLLMQAHFSRAQLPCSDYGTDTKTVLDNAIRICQ
;
A
#
# COMPACT_ATOMS: atom_id res chain seq x y z
N MET A 1 13.98 6.68 -5.10
CA MET A 1 13.65 8.10 -4.84
C MET A 1 12.21 8.44 -5.25
N LEU A 2 11.69 7.94 -6.39
CA LEU A 2 10.28 8.17 -6.79
C LEU A 2 9.21 7.59 -5.83
N CYS A 3 9.43 6.42 -5.22
CA CYS A 3 8.40 5.78 -4.38
C CYS A 3 8.11 6.48 -3.05
N VAL A 4 9.06 7.29 -2.52
CA VAL A 4 8.90 7.90 -1.18
C VAL A 4 8.00 9.13 -1.25
N CYS A 5 8.17 9.97 -2.27
CA CYS A 5 7.34 11.18 -2.42
C CYS A 5 5.86 10.87 -2.70
N LEU A 6 5.57 9.72 -3.31
CA LEU A 6 4.18 9.32 -3.58
C LEU A 6 3.48 8.85 -2.31
N GLN A 7 4.13 8.11 -1.41
CA GLN A 7 3.47 7.62 -0.19
C GLN A 7 2.99 8.71 0.75
N GLU A 8 3.61 9.89 0.74
CA GLU A 8 3.23 11.02 1.59
C GLU A 8 2.12 11.90 1.01
N ALA A 9 1.60 11.60 -0.19
CA ALA A 9 0.52 12.41 -0.73
C ALA A 9 -0.78 12.25 0.08
N GLU A 10 -1.40 13.37 0.43
CA GLU A 10 -2.64 13.45 1.21
C GLU A 10 -3.78 12.60 0.61
N GLU A 11 -3.78 12.39 -0.71
CA GLU A 11 -4.74 11.55 -1.44
C GLU A 11 -4.70 10.07 -1.01
N TYR A 12 -3.60 9.60 -0.41
CA TYR A 12 -3.49 8.25 0.14
C TYR A 12 -4.02 8.14 1.57
N ALA A 13 -4.32 9.26 2.24
CA ALA A 13 -4.93 9.25 3.57
C ALA A 13 -6.41 8.86 3.55
N GLU A 14 -7.06 8.87 2.37
CA GLU A 14 -8.46 8.47 2.19
C GLU A 14 -8.65 6.95 2.00
N LEU A 15 -7.57 6.17 1.93
CA LEU A 15 -7.67 4.71 1.82
C LEU A 15 -8.37 4.15 3.06
N PRO A 16 -9.43 3.34 2.92
CA PRO A 16 -10.06 2.70 4.05
C PRO A 16 -9.05 1.77 4.73
N VAL A 17 -8.63 2.14 5.94
CA VAL A 17 -7.88 1.26 6.83
C VAL A 17 -8.89 0.54 7.70
N ARG A 18 -9.06 -0.75 7.46
CA ARG A 18 -9.96 -1.59 8.25
C ARG A 18 -9.14 -2.29 9.34
N HIS A 19 -9.72 -2.43 10.52
CA HIS A 19 -9.06 -3.12 11.64
C HIS A 19 -8.74 -4.60 11.35
N ASN A 20 -9.36 -5.22 10.34
CA ASN A 20 -9.07 -6.60 9.93
C ASN A 20 -7.96 -6.72 8.87
N GLU A 21 -7.38 -5.59 8.45
CA GLU A 21 -6.35 -5.53 7.41
C GLU A 21 -4.94 -5.40 7.97
N ASP A 22 -4.77 -5.11 9.26
CA ASP A 22 -3.48 -5.04 9.95
C ASP A 22 -2.72 -6.38 9.91
N GLN A 23 -3.43 -7.49 10.15
CA GLN A 23 -2.87 -8.83 10.10
C GLN A 23 -2.49 -9.22 8.66
N LEU A 24 -3.35 -8.88 7.69
CA LEU A 24 -3.07 -9.11 6.26
C LEU A 24 -1.89 -8.27 5.77
N ASN A 25 -1.79 -7.02 6.23
CA ASN A 25 -0.66 -6.13 5.95
C ASN A 25 0.64 -6.68 6.53
N SER A 26 0.61 -7.22 7.75
CA SER A 26 1.77 -7.89 8.36
C SER A 26 2.21 -9.12 7.56
N GLU A 27 1.28 -9.97 7.15
CA GLU A 27 1.59 -11.15 6.31
C GLU A 27 2.15 -10.75 4.94
N LEU A 28 1.58 -9.70 4.33
CA LEU A 28 2.06 -9.18 3.06
C LEU A 28 3.46 -8.56 3.21
N ALA A 29 3.70 -7.78 4.27
CA ALA A 29 4.99 -7.15 4.55
C ALA A 29 6.12 -8.18 4.69
N GLN A 30 5.85 -9.35 5.28
CA GLN A 30 6.83 -10.44 5.37
C GLN A 30 7.22 -11.04 4.01
N ARG A 31 6.35 -10.92 3.00
CA ARG A 31 6.60 -11.40 1.64
C ARG A 31 7.26 -10.37 0.74
N LEU A 32 7.36 -9.12 1.21
CA LEU A 32 7.89 -8.00 0.43
C LEU A 32 9.34 -7.69 0.82
N PRO A 33 10.13 -7.15 -0.11
CA PRO A 33 11.55 -6.91 0.12
C PRO A 33 11.83 -5.73 1.07
N LEU A 34 10.96 -4.73 1.15
CA LEU A 34 11.14 -3.60 2.06
C LEU A 34 10.32 -3.82 3.33
N GLN A 35 11.03 -3.81 4.46
CA GLN A 35 10.38 -3.87 5.76
C GLN A 35 9.66 -2.56 6.05
N VAL A 36 8.46 -2.69 6.61
CA VAL A 36 7.63 -1.57 7.04
C VAL A 36 7.47 -1.66 8.56
N ASN A 37 7.24 -0.52 9.22
CA ASN A 37 7.11 -0.50 10.67
C ASN A 37 5.86 -1.29 11.09
N PRO A 38 5.98 -2.30 11.97
CA PRO A 38 4.83 -3.07 12.44
C PRO A 38 3.76 -2.24 13.15
N HIS A 39 4.16 -1.10 13.73
CA HIS A 39 3.26 -0.18 14.42
C HIS A 39 2.49 0.74 13.48
N SER A 40 2.72 0.66 12.16
CA SER A 40 2.06 1.51 11.18
C SER A 40 1.15 0.73 10.23
N TYR A 41 0.88 -0.56 10.46
CA TYR A 41 0.01 -1.37 9.58
C TYR A 41 -1.45 -0.91 9.54
N ASP A 42 -1.85 -0.09 10.51
CA ASP A 42 -3.13 0.61 10.59
C ASP A 42 -3.11 1.98 9.88
N SER A 43 -2.00 2.36 9.26
CA SER A 43 -1.88 3.60 8.51
C SER A 43 -2.15 3.37 7.02
N ALA A 44 -2.92 4.29 6.43
CA ALA A 44 -3.21 4.28 5.00
C ALA A 44 -1.93 4.40 4.16
N HIS A 45 -0.95 5.17 4.63
CA HIS A 45 0.36 5.32 3.98
C HIS A 45 1.13 3.99 3.94
N THR A 46 1.10 3.22 5.03
CA THR A 46 1.71 1.89 5.09
C THR A 46 1.03 0.93 4.13
N LYS A 47 -0.31 0.93 4.08
CA LYS A 47 -1.07 0.12 3.14
C LYS A 47 -0.69 0.45 1.70
N THR A 48 -0.67 1.74 1.33
CA THR A 48 -0.19 2.21 0.02
C THR A 48 1.22 1.72 -0.29
N HIS A 49 2.14 1.77 0.69
CA HIS A 49 3.50 1.27 0.52
C HIS A 49 3.53 -0.22 0.20
N LEU A 50 2.82 -1.04 0.98
CA LEU A 50 2.75 -2.48 0.78
C LEU A 50 2.13 -2.84 -0.57
N LEU A 51 1.04 -2.17 -0.96
CA LEU A 51 0.36 -2.40 -2.25
C LEU A 51 1.26 -2.04 -3.44
N MET A 52 1.96 -0.90 -3.38
CA MET A 52 2.92 -0.51 -4.41
C MET A 52 4.07 -1.52 -4.55
N GLN A 53 4.65 -1.92 -3.42
CA GLN A 53 5.70 -2.95 -3.40
C GLN A 53 5.21 -4.28 -3.97
N ALA A 54 4.02 -4.72 -3.57
CA ALA A 54 3.40 -5.94 -4.08
C ALA A 54 3.14 -5.86 -5.57
N HIS A 55 2.67 -4.72 -6.08
CA HIS A 55 2.45 -4.50 -7.49
C HIS A 55 3.76 -4.59 -8.30
N PHE A 56 4.80 -3.85 -7.91
CA PHE A 56 6.09 -3.87 -8.60
C PHE A 56 6.79 -5.22 -8.51
N SER A 57 6.64 -5.93 -7.38
CA SER A 57 7.19 -7.27 -7.18
C SER A 57 6.32 -8.37 -7.79
N ARG A 58 5.16 -8.03 -8.37
CA ARG A 58 4.12 -8.97 -8.81
C ARG A 58 3.78 -10.02 -7.74
N ALA A 59 3.78 -9.61 -6.47
CA ALA A 59 3.48 -10.45 -5.34
C ALA A 59 1.98 -10.80 -5.29
N GLN A 60 1.66 -11.95 -4.72
CA GLN A 60 0.28 -12.40 -4.58
C GLN A 60 -0.44 -11.60 -3.50
N LEU A 61 -1.52 -10.92 -3.89
CA LEU A 61 -2.35 -10.15 -2.98
C LEU A 61 -3.22 -11.06 -2.12
N PRO A 62 -3.47 -10.71 -0.84
CA PRO A 62 -4.22 -11.54 0.09
C PRO A 62 -5.71 -11.67 -0.28
N CYS A 63 -6.31 -10.65 -0.89
CA CYS A 63 -7.70 -10.67 -1.34
C CYS A 63 -7.94 -9.76 -2.56
N SER A 64 -9.13 -9.87 -3.15
CA SER A 64 -9.57 -9.04 -4.28
C SER A 64 -9.68 -7.54 -3.94
N ASP A 65 -9.99 -7.21 -2.69
CA ASP A 65 -10.12 -5.82 -2.25
C ASP A 65 -8.78 -5.09 -2.35
N TYR A 66 -7.68 -5.76 -2.01
CA TYR A 66 -6.32 -5.23 -2.17
C TYR A 66 -5.98 -4.96 -3.63
N GLY A 67 -6.55 -5.73 -4.56
CA GLY A 67 -6.39 -5.48 -6.00
C GLY A 67 -7.07 -4.19 -6.43
N THR A 68 -8.28 -3.94 -5.93
CA THR A 68 -9.02 -2.69 -6.16
C THR A 68 -8.30 -1.51 -5.52
N ASP A 69 -7.84 -1.66 -4.28
CA ASP A 69 -7.07 -0.65 -3.56
C ASP A 69 -5.77 -0.31 -4.29
N THR A 70 -5.04 -1.32 -4.79
CA THR A 70 -3.83 -1.12 -5.60
C THR A 70 -4.12 -0.31 -6.85
N LYS A 71 -5.24 -0.58 -7.53
CA LYS A 71 -5.62 0.14 -8.74
C LYS A 71 -5.92 1.61 -8.43
N THR A 72 -6.68 1.89 -7.39
CA THR A 72 -6.93 3.26 -6.90
C THR A 72 -5.63 3.97 -6.56
N VAL A 73 -4.71 3.29 -5.87
CA VAL A 73 -3.39 3.83 -5.52
C VAL A 73 -2.58 4.23 -6.75
N LEU A 74 -2.55 3.37 -7.77
CA LEU A 74 -1.83 3.62 -9.02
C LEU A 74 -2.47 4.72 -9.84
N ASP A 75 -3.81 4.77 -9.90
CA ASP A 75 -4.54 5.81 -10.62
C ASP A 75 -4.28 7.20 -9.99
N ASN A 76 -4.23 7.28 -8.65
CA ASN A 76 -3.84 8.51 -7.95
C ASN A 76 -2.34 8.84 -8.15
N ALA A 77 -1.46 7.83 -8.14
CA ALA A 77 -0.01 8.03 -8.35
C ALA A 77 0.28 8.66 -9.72
N ILE A 78 -0.44 8.21 -10.75
CA ILE A 78 -0.31 8.73 -12.13
C ILE A 78 -0.75 10.19 -12.20
N ARG A 79 -1.82 10.58 -11.49
CA ARG A 79 -2.29 11.98 -11.44
C ARG A 79 -1.26 12.91 -10.79
N ILE A 80 -0.60 12.46 -9.72
CA ILE A 80 0.43 13.24 -9.01
C ILE A 80 1.72 13.37 -9.84
N CYS A 81 2.00 12.43 -10.73
CA CYS A 81 3.19 12.46 -11.60
C CYS A 81 3.04 13.31 -12.88
N GLN A 82 1.86 13.88 -13.14
CA GLN A 82 1.59 14.78 -14.28
C GLN A 82 1.70 16.24 -13.87
#